data_AF-A0A2P2ME27-F1
#
_entry.id   AF-A0A2P2ME27-F1
#
_cell.length_a   1.000
_cell.length_b   1.000
_cell.length_c   1.000
_cell.angle_alpha   90.00
_cell.angle_beta   90.00
_cell.angle_gamma   90.00
#
_symmetry.space_group_name_H-M   'P 1'
#
loop_
_entity.id
_entity.type
_entity.pdbx_description
1 polymer ?
#
loop_
_entity_poly.entity_id
_entity_poly.type
_entity_poly.pdbx_seq_one_letter_code
_entity_poly.pdbx_strand_id
1 'polypeptide(L)'
;MRHDLMVMENLTFGWNITRQYDLKGALHARFNSATNASDEVLLDQNFVNDMNSSPLYVSNKAKRLFERAVWNDTTFLNSINVMDYSLLVGVDTKRQELVCGIIDYLRQYTWDKQLETWVKSSLVVPKNLLPTVISPREYKKRFRKFMSTHFLSVPDSWCLQRSSNSCEICGIGDGSSFHLKSKK
;
A
#
# COMPACT_ATOMS: atom_id res chain seq x y z
N MET A 1 27.08 1.58 29.21
CA MET A 1 26.51 1.35 27.87
C MET A 1 25.46 2.43 27.60
N ARG A 2 25.37 2.92 26.36
CA ARG A 2 24.34 3.88 25.93
C ARG A 2 23.46 3.18 24.90
N HIS A 3 22.14 3.26 25.08
CA HIS A 3 21.14 2.77 24.14
C HIS A 3 20.38 3.96 23.58
N ASP A 4 20.24 4.03 22.26
CA ASP A 4 19.41 5.01 21.58
C ASP A 4 18.10 4.30 21.14
N LEU A 5 16.96 4.89 21.49
CA LEU A 5 15.63 4.33 21.25
C LEU A 5 14.77 5.37 20.54
N MET A 6 13.87 4.91 19.66
CA MET A 6 12.85 5.74 19.05
C MET A 6 11.48 5.12 19.32
N VAL A 7 10.56 5.93 19.85
CA VAL A 7 9.17 5.55 20.08
C VAL A 7 8.34 6.08 18.92
N MET A 8 7.51 5.20 18.33
CA MET A 8 6.64 5.52 17.20
C MET A 8 5.27 4.89 17.42
N GLU A 9 4.30 5.34 16.62
CA GLU A 9 2.98 4.73 16.57
C GLU A 9 3.06 3.26 16.15
N ASN A 10 2.23 2.42 16.79
CA ASN A 10 2.03 1.04 16.36
C ASN A 10 0.83 0.98 15.41
N LEU A 11 1.13 0.79 14.11
CA LEU A 11 0.12 0.75 13.05
C LEU A 11 -0.96 -0.33 13.24
N THR A 12 -0.64 -1.46 13.88
CA THR A 12 -1.58 -2.58 14.03
C THR A 12 -2.25 -2.62 15.40
N PHE A 13 -1.98 -1.64 16.28
CA PHE A 13 -2.56 -1.62 17.61
C PHE A 13 -4.09 -1.48 17.58
N GLY A 14 -4.78 -2.37 18.29
CA GLY A 14 -6.25 -2.39 18.35
C GLY A 14 -6.95 -3.04 17.14
N TRP A 15 -6.19 -3.58 16.19
CA TRP A 15 -6.70 -4.25 15.00
C TRP A 15 -6.53 -5.76 15.09
N ASN A 16 -7.50 -6.53 14.58
CA ASN A 16 -7.42 -7.98 14.52
C ASN A 16 -6.86 -8.41 13.15
N ILE A 17 -5.56 -8.22 12.96
CA ILE A 17 -4.89 -8.49 11.69
C ILE A 17 -4.87 -9.99 11.40
N THR A 18 -5.51 -10.38 10.31
CA THR A 18 -5.55 -11.78 9.84
C THR A 18 -4.47 -12.07 8.81
N ARG A 19 -4.00 -11.03 8.09
CA ARG A 19 -2.88 -11.10 7.15
C ARG A 19 -2.10 -9.81 7.21
N GLN A 20 -0.78 -9.91 7.20
CA GLN A 20 0.12 -8.77 7.22
C GLN A 20 1.12 -8.87 6.06
N TYR A 21 1.34 -7.76 5.37
CA TYR A 21 2.27 -7.68 4.25
C TYR A 21 3.29 -6.56 4.45
N ASP A 22 4.55 -6.85 4.13
CA ASP A 22 5.62 -5.86 3.92
C ASP A 22 5.86 -5.74 2.42
N LEU A 23 5.58 -4.59 1.83
CA LEU A 23 5.59 -4.38 0.38
C LEU A 23 6.64 -3.33 -0.02
N LYS A 24 7.56 -3.68 -0.93
CA LYS A 24 8.64 -2.79 -1.44
C LYS A 24 8.51 -2.46 -2.93
N GLY A 25 7.52 -3.05 -3.59
CA GLY A 25 7.31 -3.00 -5.03
C GLY A 25 8.30 -3.85 -5.84
N ALA A 26 8.86 -4.91 -5.27
CA ALA A 26 9.82 -5.79 -5.96
C ALA A 26 9.45 -7.26 -5.76
N LEU A 27 9.58 -8.08 -6.80
CA LEU A 27 9.20 -9.49 -6.75
C LEU A 27 10.39 -10.44 -6.51
N HIS A 28 11.58 -10.06 -6.95
CA HIS A 28 12.78 -10.91 -6.80
C HIS A 28 13.16 -11.07 -5.33
N ALA A 29 13.32 -12.32 -4.87
CA ALA A 29 13.60 -12.68 -3.48
C ALA A 29 12.58 -12.11 -2.46
N ARG A 30 11.34 -11.84 -2.89
CA ARG A 30 10.26 -11.27 -2.07
C ARG A 30 9.07 -12.22 -1.98
N PHE A 31 9.37 -13.48 -1.68
CA PHE A 31 8.39 -14.53 -1.40
C PHE A 31 8.73 -15.15 -0.06
N ASN A 32 7.73 -15.33 0.79
CA ASN A 32 7.85 -16.10 2.01
C ASN A 32 7.09 -17.42 1.86
N SER A 33 7.79 -18.55 2.01
CA SER A 33 7.20 -19.88 1.94
C SER A 33 6.46 -20.13 3.26
N ALA A 34 5.16 -19.84 3.26
CA ALA A 34 4.31 -19.88 4.44
C ALA A 34 4.62 -21.07 5.35
N THR A 35 5.12 -20.80 6.56
CA THR A 35 5.47 -21.82 7.57
C THR A 35 4.38 -21.96 8.62
N ASN A 36 3.09 -21.97 8.24
CA ASN A 36 1.94 -22.19 9.14
C ASN A 36 1.94 -21.35 10.45
N ALA A 37 2.76 -20.31 10.55
CA ALA A 37 2.90 -19.49 11.75
C ALA A 37 1.87 -18.37 11.69
N SER A 38 1.12 -18.19 12.78
CA SER A 38 0.03 -17.24 12.89
C SER A 38 0.43 -15.76 12.75
N ASP A 39 1.74 -15.45 12.80
CA ASP A 39 2.28 -14.09 12.81
C ASP A 39 3.25 -13.81 11.65
N GLU A 40 3.18 -14.59 10.58
CA GLU A 40 4.10 -14.46 9.46
C GLU A 40 3.81 -13.21 8.61
N VAL A 41 4.81 -12.35 8.46
CA VAL A 41 4.74 -11.20 7.56
C VAL A 41 5.01 -11.67 6.13
N LEU A 42 4.01 -11.49 5.27
CA LEU A 42 4.04 -11.84 3.87
C LEU A 42 4.71 -10.74 3.03
N LEU A 43 5.26 -11.11 1.88
CA LEU A 43 6.00 -10.17 1.02
C LEU A 43 5.26 -9.90 -0.30
N ASP A 44 5.87 -9.10 -1.18
CA ASP A 44 5.29 -8.66 -2.45
C ASP A 44 4.74 -9.81 -3.30
N GLN A 45 5.49 -10.91 -3.45
CA GLN A 45 5.06 -12.03 -4.28
C GLN A 45 3.86 -12.75 -3.66
N ASN A 46 3.81 -12.89 -2.32
CA ASN A 46 2.65 -13.42 -1.63
C ASN A 46 1.43 -12.54 -1.85
N PHE A 47 1.60 -11.22 -1.76
CA PHE A 47 0.52 -10.26 -2.01
C PHE A 47 -0.02 -10.35 -3.43
N VAL A 48 0.85 -10.44 -4.44
CA VAL A 48 0.41 -10.63 -5.84
C VAL A 48 -0.38 -11.92 -6.00
N ASN A 49 0.10 -13.02 -5.44
CA ASN A 49 -0.59 -14.31 -5.50
C ASN A 49 -1.97 -14.22 -4.84
N ASP A 50 -2.03 -13.62 -3.65
CA ASP A 50 -3.28 -13.43 -2.91
C ASP A 50 -4.25 -12.54 -3.67
N MET A 51 -3.79 -11.46 -4.32
CA MET A 51 -4.67 -10.57 -5.08
C MET A 51 -5.20 -11.22 -6.36
N ASN A 52 -4.46 -12.18 -6.94
CA ASN A 52 -4.92 -12.96 -8.08
C ASN A 52 -5.94 -14.03 -7.68
N SER A 53 -5.85 -14.58 -6.47
CA SER A 53 -6.78 -15.62 -5.99
C SER A 53 -8.00 -15.04 -5.25
N SER A 54 -7.81 -14.00 -4.44
CA SER A 54 -8.81 -13.36 -3.59
C SER A 54 -8.50 -11.85 -3.47
N PRO A 55 -8.85 -11.06 -4.49
CA PRO A 55 -8.55 -9.63 -4.54
C PRO A 55 -9.20 -8.85 -3.40
N LEU A 56 -8.43 -7.94 -2.81
CA LEU A 56 -8.93 -6.94 -1.87
C LEU A 56 -9.34 -5.69 -2.65
N TYR A 57 -10.62 -5.33 -2.53
CA TYR A 57 -11.17 -4.15 -3.18
C TYR A 57 -11.38 -3.02 -2.18
N VAL A 58 -11.01 -1.81 -2.59
CA VAL A 58 -11.33 -0.58 -1.87
C VAL A 58 -12.25 0.30 -2.71
N SER A 59 -12.91 1.28 -2.08
CA SER A 59 -13.68 2.27 -2.82
C SER A 59 -12.75 3.14 -3.69
N ASN A 60 -13.27 3.72 -4.77
CA ASN A 60 -12.51 4.66 -5.59
C ASN A 60 -12.02 5.86 -4.77
N LYS A 61 -12.86 6.36 -3.85
CA LYS A 61 -12.46 7.42 -2.91
C LYS A 61 -11.26 7.01 -2.06
N ALA A 62 -11.31 5.81 -1.46
CA ALA A 62 -10.22 5.31 -0.62
C ALA A 62 -8.93 5.10 -1.43
N LYS A 63 -9.02 4.50 -2.63
CA LYS A 63 -7.86 4.33 -3.52
C LYS A 63 -7.18 5.65 -3.86
N ARG A 64 -7.95 6.70 -4.21
CA ARG A 64 -7.40 8.02 -4.52
C ARG A 64 -6.71 8.66 -3.32
N LEU A 65 -7.28 8.54 -2.12
CA LEU A 65 -6.66 9.05 -0.90
C LEU A 65 -5.34 8.32 -0.60
N PHE A 66 -5.36 6.99 -0.70
CA PHE A 66 -4.18 6.14 -0.54
C PHE A 66 -3.07 6.49 -1.55
N GLU A 67 -3.39 6.56 -2.84
CA GLU A 67 -2.42 6.91 -3.89
C GLU A 67 -1.83 8.30 -3.69
N ARG A 68 -2.64 9.28 -3.24
CA ARG A 68 -2.17 10.63 -2.92
C ARG A 68 -1.23 10.64 -1.71
N ALA A 69 -1.57 9.90 -0.64
CA ALA A 69 -0.71 9.77 0.54
C ALA A 69 0.64 9.15 0.16
N VAL A 70 0.61 7.99 -0.51
CA VAL A 70 1.81 7.32 -1.02
C VAL A 70 2.62 8.25 -1.93
N TRP A 71 1.97 9.03 -2.80
CA TRP A 71 2.66 9.98 -3.64
C TRP A 71 3.38 11.06 -2.82
N ASN A 72 2.71 11.68 -1.86
CA ASN A 72 3.29 12.74 -1.06
C ASN A 72 4.49 12.23 -0.24
N ASP A 73 4.29 11.14 0.50
CA ASP A 73 5.31 10.61 1.42
C ASP A 73 6.55 10.16 0.65
N THR A 74 6.36 9.42 -0.44
CA THR A 74 7.49 8.96 -1.26
C THR A 74 8.16 10.09 -2.07
N THR A 75 7.48 11.23 -2.27
CA THR A 75 8.14 12.44 -2.81
C THR A 75 9.12 12.99 -1.78
N PHE A 76 8.67 13.10 -0.52
CA PHE A 76 9.50 13.55 0.60
C PHE A 76 10.68 12.61 0.84
N LEU A 77 10.45 11.29 0.97
CA LEU A 77 11.51 10.29 1.19
C LEU A 77 12.59 10.36 0.09
N ASN A 78 12.18 10.52 -1.16
CA ASN A 78 13.11 10.71 -2.26
C ASN A 78 13.89 12.03 -2.17
N SER A 79 13.29 13.13 -1.68
CA SER A 79 14.03 14.40 -1.51
C SER A 79 15.11 14.35 -0.44
N ILE A 80 15.00 13.42 0.52
CA ILE A 80 16.00 13.17 1.56
C ILE A 80 16.83 11.90 1.30
N ASN A 81 16.81 11.38 0.06
CA ASN A 81 17.55 10.19 -0.38
C ASN A 81 17.31 8.93 0.48
N VAL A 82 16.11 8.79 1.06
CA VAL A 82 15.69 7.57 1.76
C VAL A 82 15.17 6.56 0.75
N MET A 83 15.62 5.31 0.90
CA MET A 83 15.23 4.15 0.10
C MET A 83 14.95 2.96 1.02
N ASP A 84 14.57 1.82 0.44
CA ASP A 84 14.35 0.56 1.15
C ASP A 84 13.21 0.57 2.18
N TYR A 85 12.39 1.63 2.21
CA TYR A 85 11.16 1.71 2.99
C TYR A 85 10.09 0.74 2.44
N SER A 86 9.28 0.17 3.33
CA SER A 86 8.16 -0.70 2.96
C SER A 86 6.83 -0.01 3.21
N LEU A 87 5.78 -0.42 2.50
CA LEU A 87 4.42 -0.25 2.98
C LEU A 87 4.06 -1.48 3.83
N LEU A 88 3.80 -1.27 5.11
CA LEU A 88 3.17 -2.26 5.96
C LEU A 88 1.67 -2.23 5.69
N VAL A 89 1.06 -3.39 5.47
CA VAL A 89 -0.37 -3.54 5.21
C VAL A 89 -0.93 -4.63 6.11
N GLY A 90 -1.87 -4.28 6.97
CA GLY A 90 -2.66 -5.19 7.78
C GLY A 90 -4.07 -5.32 7.22
N VAL A 91 -4.55 -6.56 7.12
CA VAL A 91 -5.93 -6.88 6.74
C VAL A 91 -6.70 -7.29 7.99
N ASP A 92 -7.75 -6.54 8.35
CA ASP A 92 -8.70 -6.96 9.39
C ASP A 92 -9.95 -7.53 8.71
N THR A 93 -10.04 -8.86 8.62
CA THR A 93 -11.20 -9.54 7.99
C THR A 93 -12.47 -9.40 8.83
N LYS A 94 -12.38 -9.17 10.14
CA LYS A 94 -13.60 -9.00 10.97
C LYS A 94 -14.23 -7.63 10.69
N ARG A 95 -13.41 -6.59 10.64
CA ARG A 95 -13.85 -5.22 10.33
C ARG A 95 -14.03 -4.97 8.84
N GLN A 96 -13.42 -5.79 7.97
CA GLN A 96 -13.33 -5.57 6.53
C GLN A 96 -12.61 -4.24 6.21
N GLU A 97 -11.50 -4.01 6.90
CA GLU A 97 -10.71 -2.79 6.80
C GLU A 97 -9.25 -3.12 6.50
N LEU A 98 -8.58 -2.20 5.80
CA LEU A 98 -7.15 -2.26 5.54
C LEU A 98 -6.49 -1.15 6.35
N VAL A 99 -5.45 -1.51 7.08
CA VAL A 99 -4.57 -0.57 7.78
C VAL A 99 -3.24 -0.58 7.07
N CYS A 100 -2.70 0.58 6.75
CA CYS A 100 -1.39 0.63 6.11
C CYS A 100 -0.60 1.87 6.50
N GLY A 101 0.72 1.75 6.41
CA GLY A 101 1.65 2.85 6.70
C GLY A 101 3.04 2.55 6.15
N ILE A 102 3.78 3.59 5.78
CA ILE A 102 5.18 3.42 5.35
C ILE A 102 6.05 3.23 6.60
N ILE A 103 6.93 2.23 6.56
CA ILE A 103 7.87 1.88 7.64
C ILE A 103 9.31 1.87 7.13
N ASP A 104 10.28 1.65 8.03
CA ASP A 104 11.72 1.56 7.72
C ASP A 104 12.33 2.80 7.03
N TYR A 105 11.77 3.98 7.28
CA TYR A 105 12.19 5.24 6.64
C TYR A 105 13.24 6.04 7.42
N LEU A 106 13.69 5.57 8.59
CA LEU A 106 14.58 6.33 9.47
C LEU A 106 16.05 6.33 9.04
N ARG A 107 16.48 5.35 8.23
CA ARG A 107 17.85 5.27 7.76
C ARG A 107 17.95 5.93 6.39
N GLN A 108 18.66 7.05 6.32
CA GLN A 108 19.14 7.56 5.05
C GLN A 108 20.05 6.52 4.41
N TYR A 109 19.86 6.29 3.12
CA TYR A 109 20.72 5.39 2.36
C TYR A 109 22.10 6.03 2.28
N THR A 110 22.98 5.61 3.20
CA THR A 110 24.39 5.93 3.12
C THR A 110 24.99 4.98 2.07
N TRP A 111 26.09 5.40 1.43
CA TRP A 111 26.75 4.65 0.35
C TRP A 111 27.34 3.29 0.81
N ASP A 112 27.25 2.99 2.11
CA ASP A 112 27.75 1.80 2.80
C ASP A 112 27.11 0.50 2.30
N LYS A 113 25.82 0.50 1.93
CA LYS A 113 25.20 -0.68 1.29
C LYS A 113 25.53 -0.84 -0.20
N GLN A 114 25.81 0.24 -0.93
CA GLN A 114 26.28 0.11 -2.32
C GLN A 114 27.66 -0.50 -2.39
N LEU A 115 28.53 -0.20 -1.43
CA LEU A 115 29.86 -0.79 -1.36
C LEU A 115 29.77 -2.30 -1.12
N GLU A 116 28.99 -2.77 -0.15
CA GLU A 116 28.79 -4.21 0.07
C GLU A 116 28.14 -4.91 -1.13
N THR A 117 27.21 -4.24 -1.80
CA THR A 117 26.49 -4.83 -2.94
C THR A 117 27.34 -4.83 -4.21
N TRP A 118 28.13 -3.78 -4.49
CA TRP A 118 29.10 -3.77 -5.59
C TRP A 118 30.18 -4.84 -5.40
N VAL A 119 30.71 -4.98 -4.19
CA VAL A 119 31.69 -6.03 -3.86
C VAL A 119 31.09 -7.42 -4.12
N LYS A 120 29.83 -7.66 -3.73
CA LYS A 120 29.16 -8.95 -3.93
C LYS A 120 28.73 -9.20 -5.38
N SER A 121 28.29 -8.17 -6.10
CA SER A 121 27.81 -8.30 -7.49
C SER A 121 28.93 -8.34 -8.53
N SER A 122 30.08 -7.72 -8.25
CA SER A 122 31.28 -7.79 -9.10
C SER A 122 31.92 -9.19 -9.16
N LEU A 123 31.59 -10.10 -8.24
CA LEU A 123 32.13 -11.46 -8.22
C LEU A 123 31.22 -12.51 -8.86
N VAL A 124 29.91 -12.26 -9.02
CA VAL A 124 28.93 -13.35 -9.26
C VAL A 124 27.90 -13.08 -10.37
N VAL A 125 27.75 -11.86 -10.90
CA VAL A 125 26.61 -11.56 -11.81
C VAL A 125 27.05 -11.35 -13.28
N PRO A 126 26.51 -12.13 -14.24
CA PRO A 126 26.69 -11.89 -15.68
C PRO A 126 26.12 -10.53 -16.11
N LYS A 127 26.79 -9.87 -17.07
CA LYS A 127 26.57 -8.47 -17.53
C LYS A 127 25.17 -8.08 -18.04
N ASN A 128 24.17 -8.97 -18.02
CA ASN A 128 22.85 -8.77 -18.65
C ASN A 128 21.68 -8.59 -17.69
N LEU A 129 21.88 -8.62 -16.37
CA LEU A 129 20.85 -8.28 -15.39
C LEU A 129 21.11 -6.88 -14.83
N LEU A 130 20.12 -6.00 -14.97
CA LEU A 130 20.14 -4.66 -14.37
C LEU A 130 20.45 -4.79 -12.87
N PRO A 131 21.42 -4.06 -12.32
CA PRO A 131 21.79 -4.19 -10.92
C PRO A 131 20.58 -3.90 -10.03
N THR A 132 20.38 -4.74 -9.01
CA THR A 132 19.31 -4.64 -8.00
C THR A 132 19.33 -3.30 -7.25
N VAL A 133 20.47 -2.58 -7.33
CA VAL A 133 20.67 -1.25 -6.77
C VAL A 133 20.05 -0.20 -7.70
N ILE A 134 18.89 0.28 -7.31
CA ILE A 134 18.17 1.36 -8.01
C ILE A 134 18.36 2.69 -7.28
N SER A 135 18.44 3.79 -8.04
CA SER A 135 18.49 5.14 -7.45
C SER A 135 17.20 5.45 -6.66
N PRO A 136 17.20 6.41 -5.70
CA PRO A 136 15.99 6.77 -4.94
C PRO A 136 14.80 7.13 -5.83
N ARG A 137 15.09 7.77 -6.97
CA ARG A 137 14.08 8.12 -7.97
C ARG A 137 13.43 6.91 -8.60
N GLU A 138 14.22 5.90 -8.96
CA GLU A 138 13.71 4.66 -9.56
C GLU A 138 13.03 3.76 -8.51
N TYR A 139 13.54 3.73 -7.28
CA TYR A 139 12.87 3.08 -6.14
C TYR A 139 11.46 3.62 -5.94
N LYS A 140 11.33 4.94 -5.84
CA LYS A 140 10.05 5.64 -5.70
C LYS A 140 9.08 5.28 -6.82
N LYS A 141 9.53 5.34 -8.08
CA LYS A 141 8.68 5.02 -9.25
C LYS A 141 8.17 3.58 -9.18
N ARG A 142 9.07 2.63 -8.90
CA ARG A 142 8.74 1.20 -8.76
C ARG A 142 7.72 0.98 -7.65
N PHE A 143 7.98 1.53 -6.46
CA PHE A 143 7.10 1.43 -5.30
C PHE A 143 5.69 1.94 -5.62
N ARG A 144 5.58 3.17 -6.15
CA ARG A 144 4.29 3.75 -6.55
C ARG A 144 3.54 2.91 -7.58
N LYS A 145 4.26 2.43 -8.60
CA LYS A 145 3.67 1.62 -9.66
C LYS A 145 3.08 0.34 -9.08
N PHE A 146 3.80 -0.33 -8.19
CA PHE A 146 3.31 -1.53 -7.52
C PHE A 146 2.01 -1.28 -6.76
N MET A 147 1.97 -0.25 -5.90
CA MET A 147 0.79 0.08 -5.10
C MET A 147 -0.42 0.40 -5.96
N SER A 148 -0.26 1.25 -6.99
CA SER A 148 -1.37 1.63 -7.87
C SER A 148 -1.94 0.45 -8.67
N THR A 149 -1.06 -0.49 -9.07
CA THR A 149 -1.45 -1.67 -9.86
C THR A 149 -2.14 -2.74 -9.03
N HIS A 150 -1.69 -3.00 -7.80
CA HIS A 150 -2.18 -4.17 -7.03
C HIS A 150 -3.28 -3.83 -6.03
N PHE A 151 -3.43 -2.57 -5.61
CA PHE A 151 -4.59 -2.13 -4.83
C PHE A 151 -5.74 -1.81 -5.79
N LEU A 152 -6.69 -2.73 -5.89
CA LEU A 152 -7.83 -2.62 -6.81
C LEU A 152 -8.94 -1.77 -6.20
N SER A 153 -9.64 -1.01 -7.05
CA SER A 153 -10.83 -0.28 -6.63
C SER A 153 -12.08 -0.71 -7.36
N VAL A 154 -13.20 -0.55 -6.69
CA VAL A 154 -14.55 -0.74 -7.23
C VAL A 154 -15.34 0.57 -7.14
N PRO A 155 -16.44 0.72 -7.91
CA PRO A 155 -17.33 1.87 -7.79
C PRO A 155 -17.74 2.11 -6.34
N ASP A 156 -17.75 3.38 -5.91
CA ASP A 156 -18.04 3.73 -4.51
C ASP A 156 -19.41 3.20 -4.06
N SER A 157 -20.37 3.09 -4.99
CA SER A 157 -21.70 2.53 -4.74
C SER A 157 -21.71 1.09 -4.23
N TRP A 158 -20.70 0.29 -4.57
CA TRP A 158 -20.56 -1.09 -4.09
C TRP A 158 -20.11 -1.13 -2.63
N CYS A 159 -19.53 -0.04 -2.14
CA CYS A 159 -19.10 0.11 -0.75
C CYS A 159 -20.14 0.83 0.14
N LEU A 160 -21.22 1.36 -0.44
CA LEU A 160 -22.25 2.14 0.28
C LEU A 160 -23.20 1.30 1.14
N GLN A 161 -23.22 -0.04 1.00
CA GLN A 161 -24.18 -0.91 1.71
C GLN A 161 -23.96 -1.02 3.24
N ARG A 162 -23.01 -0.28 3.82
CA ARG A 162 -22.74 -0.29 5.27
C ARG A 162 -23.30 0.89 6.06
N SER A 163 -23.92 1.88 5.43
CA SER A 163 -24.64 2.96 6.14
C SER A 163 -26.16 2.81 6.02
N SER A 164 -26.69 1.63 6.31
CA SER A 164 -28.14 1.44 6.52
C SER A 164 -28.53 1.81 7.95
N ASN A 165 -28.20 3.03 8.38
CA ASN A 165 -29.04 3.71 9.35
C ASN A 165 -29.84 4.70 8.52
N SER A 166 -31.06 4.30 8.17
CA SER A 166 -32.05 5.19 7.57
C SER A 166 -32.22 6.40 8.46
N CYS A 167 -31.81 7.57 7.98
CA CYS A 167 -32.30 8.82 8.53
C CYS A 167 -33.75 8.95 8.03
N GLU A 168 -34.70 8.40 8.79
CA GLU A 168 -36.08 8.89 8.71
C GLU A 168 -36.10 10.30 9.29
N ILE A 169 -36.98 11.12 8.72
CA ILE A 169 -37.28 12.52 9.09
C ILE A 169 -36.41 13.55 8.35
N CYS A 170 -36.82 13.82 7.10
CA CYS A 170 -37.26 15.15 6.70
C CYS A 170 -38.23 15.01 5.53
N GLY A 171 -39.52 14.96 5.86
CA GLY A 171 -40.60 15.02 4.88
C GLY A 171 -40.99 16.45 4.53
N ILE A 172 -41.59 16.55 3.33
CA ILE A 172 -42.54 17.55 2.83
C ILE A 172 -41.96 18.79 2.13
N GLY A 173 -42.40 18.97 0.88
CA GLY A 173 -42.25 20.20 0.11
C GLY A 173 -42.42 20.00 -1.40
N ASP A 174 -43.66 19.75 -1.85
CA ASP A 174 -44.08 19.69 -3.26
C ASP A 174 -43.55 20.84 -4.15
N GLY A 175 -43.35 20.57 -5.45
CA GLY A 175 -43.19 21.67 -6.41
C GLY A 175 -42.75 21.35 -7.84
N SER A 176 -43.73 21.02 -8.69
CA SER A 176 -43.78 21.29 -10.14
C SER A 176 -43.00 20.41 -11.14
N SER A 177 -43.80 19.59 -11.83
CA SER A 177 -43.58 18.98 -13.14
C SER A 177 -43.45 20.04 -14.25
N PHE A 178 -42.45 19.88 -15.12
CA PHE A 178 -42.46 20.47 -16.46
C PHE A 178 -42.52 19.36 -17.51
N HIS A 179 -43.73 19.14 -18.01
CA HIS A 179 -44.03 18.31 -19.17
C HIS A 179 -44.12 19.23 -20.40
N LEU A 180 -43.07 19.35 -21.19
CA LEU A 180 -43.14 19.99 -22.51
C LEU A 180 -43.71 18.99 -23.52
N LYS A 181 -44.99 19.15 -23.87
CA LYS A 181 -45.56 18.63 -25.12
C LYS A 181 -45.68 19.76 -26.14
N SER A 182 -45.15 19.48 -27.32
CA SER A 182 -45.23 20.32 -28.52
C SER A 182 -46.59 20.18 -29.23
N LYS A 183 -47.05 21.29 -29.84
CA LYS A 183 -47.84 21.48 -31.08
C LYS A 183 -49.02 22.44 -30.92
N LYS A 184 -48.93 23.64 -31.51
CA LYS A 184 -49.41 23.99 -32.86
C LYS A 184 -48.88 25.36 -33.25
#